data_AF-A0A969MGR5-F1
#
_entry.id   AF-A0A969MGR5-F1
#
_cell.length_a   1.000
_cell.length_b   1.000
_cell.length_c   1.000
_cell.angle_alpha   90.00
_cell.angle_beta   90.00
_cell.angle_gamma   90.00
#
_symmetry.space_group_name_H-M   'P 1'
#
loop_
_entity.id
_entity.type
_entity.pdbx_description
1 polymer ?
#
loop_
_entity_poly.entity_id
_entity_poly.type
_entity_poly.pdbx_seq_one_letter_code
_entity_poly.pdbx_strand_id
1 'polypeptide(L)'
;MPKIEVYERIAKTVLNQYALVDEKIQFLGHSENVTFFVETATEKFLLRIHQPISVSTDKQWQRPDIIESELLWLTALHRHTDIVVQEPVQNQQGKWITQIIENDTLNILYCSLLHWIDGNISETRANIATSLPTRLTNGSIAST
;
A
#
# COMPACT_ATOMS: atom_id res chain seq x y z
N MET A 1 -14.23 -10.85 -3.18
CA MET A 1 -13.47 -9.69 -2.67
C MET A 1 -14.46 -8.70 -2.10
N PRO A 2 -14.20 -8.05 -0.96
CA PRO A 2 -15.04 -6.96 -0.47
C PRO A 2 -15.11 -5.87 -1.54
N LYS A 3 -16.27 -5.22 -1.66
CA LYS A 3 -16.41 -4.11 -2.59
C LYS A 3 -15.64 -2.88 -2.08
N ILE A 4 -15.22 -2.00 -2.98
CA ILE A 4 -14.42 -0.80 -2.66
C ILE A 4 -15.13 0.05 -1.61
N GLU A 5 -16.46 0.13 -1.63
CA GLU A 5 -17.25 0.93 -0.69
C GLU A 5 -17.09 0.48 0.77
N VAL A 6 -16.80 -0.81 1.00
CA VAL A 6 -16.51 -1.33 2.35
C VAL A 6 -15.21 -0.73 2.87
N TYR A 7 -14.16 -0.74 2.03
CA TYR A 7 -12.86 -0.19 2.40
C TYR A 7 -12.87 1.33 2.53
N GLU A 8 -13.67 2.04 1.74
CA GLU A 8 -13.85 3.50 1.90
C GLU A 8 -14.50 3.84 3.25
N ARG A 9 -15.51 3.07 3.68
CA ARG A 9 -16.15 3.26 4.99
C ARG A 9 -15.19 2.96 6.14
N ILE A 10 -14.40 1.90 6.00
CA ILE A 10 -13.31 1.58 6.92
C ILE A 10 -12.32 2.74 6.98
N ALA A 11 -11.86 3.23 5.83
CA ALA A 11 -10.89 4.32 5.73
C ALA A 11 -11.37 5.56 6.49
N LYS A 12 -12.61 6.00 6.24
CA LYS A 12 -13.21 7.14 6.97
C LYS A 12 -13.23 6.92 8.48
N THR A 13 -13.55 5.71 8.92
CA THR A 13 -13.59 5.36 10.35
C THR A 13 -12.20 5.44 10.98
N VAL A 14 -11.18 4.98 10.26
CA VAL A 14 -9.77 5.04 10.68
C VAL A 14 -9.29 6.49 10.75
N LEU A 15 -9.63 7.32 9.76
CA LEU A 15 -9.17 8.71 9.66
C LEU A 15 -9.68 9.62 10.77
N ASN A 16 -10.88 9.32 11.31
CA ASN A 16 -11.38 9.97 12.52
C ASN A 16 -10.43 9.80 13.73
N GLN A 17 -9.67 8.69 13.80
CA GLN A 17 -8.67 8.45 14.87
C GLN A 17 -7.42 9.32 14.71
N TYR A 18 -7.28 10.04 13.60
CA TYR A 18 -6.20 10.98 13.29
C TYR A 18 -6.68 12.44 13.26
N ALA A 19 -7.91 12.72 13.70
CA ALA A 19 -8.54 14.04 13.60
C ALA A 19 -8.73 14.55 12.16
N LEU A 20 -8.77 13.66 11.17
CA LEU A 20 -9.03 13.99 9.77
C LEU A 20 -10.51 13.76 9.49
N VAL A 21 -11.26 14.84 9.24
CA VAL A 21 -12.74 14.83 9.17
C VAL A 21 -13.34 15.46 7.90
N ASP A 22 -12.52 16.00 6.99
CA ASP A 22 -12.95 16.63 5.73
C ASP A 22 -11.95 16.32 4.60
N GLU A 23 -11.47 15.09 4.56
CA GLU A 23 -10.47 14.64 3.61
C GLU A 23 -11.08 14.12 2.30
N LYS A 24 -10.33 14.29 1.21
CA LYS A 24 -10.60 13.53 -0.02
C LYS A 24 -9.86 12.21 0.08
N ILE A 25 -10.60 11.12 -0.07
CA ILE A 25 -10.03 9.77 -0.16
C ILE A 25 -10.10 9.27 -1.60
N GLN A 26 -9.02 8.65 -2.06
CA GLN A 26 -8.96 7.98 -3.35
C GLN A 26 -8.34 6.59 -3.17
N PHE A 27 -9.06 5.56 -3.58
CA PHE A 27 -8.52 4.20 -3.62
C PHE A 27 -7.36 4.11 -4.61
N LEU A 28 -6.23 3.55 -4.17
CA LEU A 28 -5.05 3.34 -5.01
C LEU A 28 -4.93 1.89 -5.48
N GLY A 29 -5.21 0.93 -4.60
CA GLY A 29 -5.05 -0.47 -4.93
C GLY A 29 -5.16 -1.39 -3.73
N HIS A 30 -5.20 -2.69 -4.05
CA HIS A 30 -5.22 -3.77 -3.07
C HIS A 30 -4.27 -4.88 -3.53
N SER A 31 -3.17 -5.04 -2.81
CA SER A 31 -2.22 -6.14 -3.00
C SER A 31 -1.92 -6.78 -1.64
N GLU A 32 -0.84 -6.38 -0.98
CA GLU A 32 -0.55 -6.77 0.41
C GLU A 32 -1.34 -5.93 1.42
N ASN A 33 -1.64 -4.69 1.03
CA ASN A 33 -2.46 -3.77 1.78
C ASN A 33 -3.54 -3.21 0.86
N VAL A 34 -4.64 -2.79 1.45
CA VAL A 34 -5.57 -1.86 0.79
C VAL A 34 -5.05 -0.44 1.04
N THR A 35 -4.86 0.31 -0.03
CA THR A 35 -4.20 1.62 0.04
C THR A 35 -5.10 2.73 -0.46
N PHE A 36 -5.09 3.85 0.27
CA PHE A 36 -5.81 5.06 -0.08
C PHE A 36 -4.86 6.26 -0.06
N PHE A 37 -4.97 7.09 -1.08
CA PHE A 37 -4.48 8.45 -1.04
C PHE A 37 -5.49 9.29 -0.26
N VAL A 38 -4.98 10.08 0.67
CA VAL A 38 -5.78 10.96 1.53
C VAL A 38 -5.24 12.37 1.38
N GLU A 39 -6.08 13.30 0.97
CA GLU A 39 -5.72 14.71 0.80
C GLU A 39 -6.56 15.57 1.74
N THR A 40 -5.88 16.37 2.56
CA THR A 40 -6.47 17.40 3.40
C THR A 40 -6.19 18.78 2.79
N ALA A 41 -6.64 19.84 3.44
CA ALA A 41 -6.35 21.21 3.00
C ALA A 41 -4.85 21.55 3.03
N THR A 42 -4.06 20.86 3.86
CA THR A 42 -2.65 21.20 4.14
C THR A 42 -1.68 20.09 3.80
N GLU A 43 -2.12 18.84 3.84
CA GLU A 43 -1.23 17.69 3.81
C GLU A 43 -1.82 16.54 2.99
N LYS A 44 -0.93 15.65 2.57
CA LYS A 44 -1.26 14.43 1.84
C LYS A 44 -0.73 13.23 2.60
N PHE A 45 -1.50 12.16 2.60
CA PHE A 45 -1.18 10.94 3.32
C PHE A 45 -1.44 9.70 2.47
N LEU A 46 -0.75 8.63 2.85
CA LEU A 46 -1.05 7.26 2.46
C LEU A 46 -1.68 6.55 3.65
N LEU A 47 -2.93 6.12 3.50
CA LEU A 47 -3.56 5.20 4.43
C LEU A 47 -3.38 3.77 3.95
N ARG A 48 -2.90 2.89 4.84
CA ARG A 48 -2.77 1.45 4.62
C ARG A 48 -3.71 0.70 5.56
N ILE A 49 -4.55 -0.17 5.00
CA ILE A 49 -5.27 -1.22 5.73
C ILE A 49 -4.51 -2.52 5.48
N HIS A 50 -3.96 -3.12 6.54
CA HIS A 50 -3.10 -4.29 6.48
C HIS A 50 -3.89 -5.58 6.30
N GLN A 51 -4.54 -5.68 5.13
CA GLN A 51 -5.36 -6.80 4.71
C GLN A 51 -4.93 -7.20 3.30
N PRO A 52 -4.26 -8.36 3.14
CA PRO A 52 -3.80 -8.81 1.84
C PRO A 52 -4.92 -9.43 1.00
N ILE A 53 -4.73 -9.36 -0.31
CA ILE A 53 -5.65 -9.84 -1.32
C ILE A 53 -5.75 -11.37 -1.33
N SER A 54 -4.64 -12.03 -1.07
CA SER A 54 -4.52 -13.48 -1.02
C SER A 54 -4.47 -13.92 0.43
N VAL A 55 -5.28 -14.91 0.75
CA VAL A 55 -5.18 -15.64 2.02
C VAL A 55 -3.99 -16.59 1.90
N SER A 56 -2.77 -16.05 1.97
CA SER A 56 -1.61 -16.91 2.14
C SER A 56 -1.72 -17.58 3.52
N THR A 57 -1.20 -18.81 3.62
CA THR A 57 -1.15 -19.55 4.89
C THR A 57 -0.31 -18.83 5.94
N ASP A 58 0.54 -17.89 5.51
CA ASP A 58 1.47 -17.16 6.35
C ASP A 58 0.90 -15.77 6.73
N LYS A 59 0.11 -15.75 7.81
CA LYS A 59 -0.48 -14.52 8.37
C LYS A 59 0.49 -13.70 9.23
N GLN A 60 1.77 -14.07 9.29
CA GLN A 60 2.73 -13.41 10.18
C GLN A 60 2.87 -11.91 9.88
N TRP A 61 2.82 -11.52 8.60
CA TRP A 61 2.92 -10.13 8.17
C TRP A 61 1.74 -9.23 8.59
N GLN A 62 0.61 -9.83 8.97
CA GLN A 62 -0.56 -9.07 9.46
C GLN A 62 -0.53 -8.86 10.98
N ARG A 63 0.47 -9.42 11.67
CA ARG A 63 0.55 -9.29 13.11
C ARG A 63 0.90 -7.84 13.49
N PRO A 64 0.24 -7.27 14.50
CA PRO A 64 0.46 -5.88 14.89
C PRO A 64 1.91 -5.61 15.31
N ASP A 65 2.59 -6.56 15.95
CA ASP A 65 4.00 -6.39 16.36
C ASP A 65 4.97 -6.33 15.17
N ILE A 66 4.67 -7.05 14.09
CA ILE A 66 5.46 -7.02 12.85
C ILE A 66 5.24 -5.69 12.12
N ILE A 67 3.97 -5.28 11.99
CA ILE A 67 3.60 -4.00 11.39
C ILE A 67 4.25 -2.84 12.18
N GLU A 68 4.16 -2.86 13.50
CA GLU A 68 4.72 -1.80 14.34
C GLU A 68 6.25 -1.74 14.22
N SER A 69 6.91 -2.88 14.12
CA SER A 69 8.35 -2.96 13.87
C SER A 69 8.75 -2.31 12.54
N GLU A 70 7.97 -2.51 11.46
CA GLU A 70 8.16 -1.83 10.18
C GLU A 70 8.05 -0.30 10.34
N LEU A 71 7.00 0.18 11.00
CA LEU A 71 6.75 1.61 11.19
C LEU A 71 7.83 2.28 12.06
N LEU A 72 8.29 1.61 13.11
CA LEU A 72 9.41 2.09 13.93
C LEU A 72 10.69 2.16 13.12
N TRP A 73 10.94 1.18 12.24
CA TRP A 73 12.11 1.20 11.37
C TRP A 73 12.06 2.33 10.35
N LEU A 74 10.91 2.56 9.71
CA LEU A 74 10.71 3.72 8.82
C LEU A 74 10.93 5.05 9.54
N THR A 75 10.39 5.19 10.76
CA THR A 75 10.59 6.37 11.61
C THR A 75 12.07 6.60 11.92
N ALA A 76 12.81 5.53 12.25
CA ALA A 76 14.24 5.61 12.52
C ALA A 76 15.04 5.99 11.27
N LEU A 77 14.73 5.41 10.11
CA LEU A 77 15.37 5.75 8.84
C LEU A 77 15.13 7.22 8.48
N HIS A 78 13.89 7.70 8.59
CA HIS A 78 13.55 9.10 8.34
C HIS A 78 14.33 10.06 9.25
N ARG A 79 14.48 9.72 10.54
CA ARG A 79 15.13 10.61 11.53
C ARG A 79 16.65 10.60 11.52
N HIS A 80 17.26 9.47 11.13
CA HIS A 80 18.69 9.24 11.34
C HIS A 80 19.48 9.11 10.04
N THR A 81 18.84 9.26 8.89
CA THR A 81 19.48 9.16 7.57
C THR A 81 18.90 10.20 6.62
N ASP A 82 19.60 10.47 5.51
CA ASP A 82 19.09 11.30 4.42
C ASP A 82 18.24 10.49 3.42
N ILE A 83 17.85 9.26 3.76
CA ILE A 83 17.04 8.41 2.88
C ILE A 83 15.60 8.92 2.91
N VAL A 84 15.08 9.27 1.73
CA VAL A 84 13.68 9.62 1.54
C VAL A 84 12.82 8.36 1.69
N VAL A 85 12.23 8.18 2.87
CA VAL A 85 11.29 7.09 3.20
C VAL A 85 9.96 7.66 3.69
N GLN A 86 8.90 6.86 3.60
CA GLN A 86 7.59 7.25 4.13
C GLN A 86 7.67 7.41 5.64
N GLU A 87 7.19 8.54 6.15
CA GLU A 87 7.15 8.83 7.58
C GLU A 87 5.78 8.42 8.14
N PRO A 88 5.71 7.48 9.10
CA PRO A 88 4.47 7.13 9.76
C PRO A 88 3.92 8.28 10.62
N VAL A 89 2.59 8.35 10.73
CA VAL A 89 1.86 9.31 11.56
C VAL A 89 1.23 8.57 12.73
N GLN A 90 1.38 9.11 13.94
CA GLN A 90 0.70 8.57 15.11
C GLN A 90 -0.77 9.01 15.13
N ASN A 91 -1.65 8.13 15.58
CA ASN A 91 -3.05 8.50 15.83
C ASN A 91 -3.18 9.40 17.07
N GLN A 92 -4.39 9.88 17.36
CA GLN A 92 -4.68 10.75 18.50
C GLN A 92 -4.32 10.14 19.87
N GLN A 93 -4.13 8.82 19.95
CA GLN A 93 -3.70 8.10 21.15
C GLN A 93 -2.17 7.92 21.22
N GLY A 94 -1.42 8.48 20.28
CA GLY A 94 0.04 8.32 20.18
C GLY A 94 0.47 6.93 19.72
N LYS A 95 -0.41 6.16 19.06
CA LYS A 95 -0.10 4.82 18.55
C LYS A 95 0.22 4.85 17.06
N TRP A 96 1.15 4.00 16.64
CA TRP A 96 1.52 3.81 15.23
C TRP A 96 0.51 2.96 14.45
N ILE A 97 -0.20 2.08 15.16
CA ILE A 97 -1.24 1.23 14.58
C ILE A 97 -2.60 1.67 15.13
N THR A 98 -3.54 1.88 14.21
CA THR A 98 -4.95 2.01 14.53
C THR A 98 -5.65 0.68 14.30
N GLN A 99 -6.27 0.16 15.36
CA GLN A 99 -7.08 -1.06 15.29
C GLN A 99 -8.55 -0.68 15.12
N ILE A 100 -9.24 -1.35 14.19
CA ILE A 100 -10.69 -1.26 14.05
C ILE A 100 -11.32 -2.65 13.99
N ILE A 101 -12.61 -2.72 14.31
CA ILE A 101 -13.42 -3.92 14.10
C ILE A 101 -14.31 -3.65 12.90
N GLU A 102 -14.22 -4.49 11.87
CA GLU A 102 -15.11 -4.39 10.72
C GLU A 102 -16.52 -4.86 11.12
N ASN A 103 -17.52 -3.99 10.93
CA ASN A 103 -18.86 -4.22 11.46
C ASN A 103 -19.56 -5.47 10.90
N ASP A 104 -19.26 -5.85 9.66
CA ASP A 104 -20.00 -6.90 8.95
C ASP A 104 -19.42 -8.29 9.25
N THR A 105 -18.10 -8.43 9.30
CA THR A 105 -17.41 -9.71 9.56
C THR A 105 -16.85 -9.85 10.97
N LEU A 106 -16.89 -8.79 11.78
CA LEU A 106 -16.25 -8.71 13.11
C LEU A 106 -14.74 -8.98 13.08
N ASN A 107 -14.10 -8.78 11.93
CA ASN A 107 -12.67 -8.98 11.79
C ASN A 107 -11.93 -7.78 12.38
N ILE A 108 -10.82 -8.05 13.06
CA ILE A 108 -9.91 -7.00 13.50
C ILE A 108 -9.04 -6.63 12.30
N LEU A 109 -9.02 -5.34 11.97
CA LEU A 109 -8.14 -4.78 10.96
C LEU A 109 -7.15 -3.83 11.62
N TYR A 110 -5.91 -3.92 11.16
CA TYR A 110 -4.85 -3.01 11.53
C TYR A 110 -4.63 -2.00 10.42
N CYS A 111 -4.44 -0.74 10.78
CA CYS A 111 -4.26 0.35 9.84
C CYS A 111 -3.12 1.25 10.29
N SER A 112 -2.43 1.85 9.32
CA SER A 112 -1.39 2.85 9.55
C SER A 112 -1.56 4.02 8.59
N LEU A 113 -1.31 5.23 9.08
CA LEU A 113 -1.25 6.44 8.27
C LEU A 113 0.22 6.84 8.10
N LEU A 114 0.61 7.24 6.89
CA LEU A 114 1.96 7.71 6.58
C LEU A 114 1.87 8.99 5.75
N HIS A 115 2.87 9.86 5.87
CA HIS A 115 3.00 11.00 4.97
C HIS A 115 3.18 10.54 3.52
N TRP A 116 2.51 11.25 2.61
CA TRP A 116 2.65 11.01 1.19
C TRP A 116 4.02 11.48 0.70
N ILE A 117 4.62 10.71 -0.21
CA ILE A 117 5.81 11.13 -0.95
C ILE A 117 5.38 11.38 -2.38
N ASP A 118 5.55 12.61 -2.84
CA ASP A 118 5.32 12.94 -4.24
C ASP A 118 6.38 12.24 -5.10
N GLY A 119 5.91 11.54 -6.13
CA GLY A 119 6.77 10.80 -7.04
C GLY A 119 6.00 10.31 -8.25
N ASN A 120 6.72 10.03 -9.33
CA ASN A 120 6.17 9.44 -10.54
C ASN A 120 6.71 8.02 -10.69
N ILE A 121 5.87 7.11 -11.17
CA ILE A 121 6.32 5.77 -11.55
C ILE A 121 7.26 5.94 -12.74
N SER A 122 8.52 5.52 -12.58
CA SER A 122 9.47 5.52 -13.68
C SER A 122 9.08 4.45 -14.70
N GLU A 123 8.78 4.86 -15.92
CA GLU A 123 8.33 3.96 -17.01
C GLU A 123 9.42 3.05 -17.58
N THR A 124 10.60 2.97 -16.96
CA THR A 124 11.79 2.28 -17.50
C THR A 124 11.70 0.73 -17.52
N ARG A 125 10.51 0.12 -17.51
CA ARG A 125 10.32 -1.34 -17.62
C ARG A 125 9.28 -1.82 -18.63
N ALA A 126 9.00 -1.07 -19.70
CA ALA A 126 8.08 -1.53 -20.76
C ALA A 126 8.73 -2.22 -21.99
N ASN A 127 10.08 -2.36 -22.07
CA ASN A 127 10.75 -2.76 -23.33
C ASN A 127 11.59 -4.06 -23.28
N ILE A 128 11.31 -5.03 -22.41
CA ILE A 128 12.03 -6.34 -22.43
C ILE A 128 11.19 -7.48 -23.02
N ALA A 129 10.00 -7.20 -23.58
CA ALA A 129 9.10 -8.25 -24.10
C ALA A 129 8.74 -8.11 -25.59
N THR A 130 9.63 -7.58 -26.44
CA THR A 130 9.36 -7.51 -27.90
C THR A 130 10.57 -7.74 -28.81
N SER A 131 11.48 -8.64 -28.42
CA SER A 131 12.45 -9.21 -29.36
C SER A 131 12.61 -10.72 -29.16
N LEU A 132 11.51 -11.45 -29.35
CA LEU A 132 11.64 -12.83 -29.83
C LEU A 132 12.09 -12.75 -31.29
N PRO A 133 13.28 -13.25 -31.67
CA PRO A 133 13.66 -13.31 -33.07
C PRO A 133 12.73 -14.30 -33.77
N THR A 134 11.93 -13.77 -34.70
CA THR A 134 11.14 -14.54 -35.65
C THR A 134 12.07 -15.48 -36.41
N ARG A 135 11.94 -16.79 -36.18
CA ARG A 135 12.64 -17.82 -36.95
C ARG A 135 12.16 -17.69 -38.41
N LEU A 136 13.05 -17.21 -39.28
CA LEU A 136 12.82 -17.22 -40.72
C LEU A 136 12.70 -18.67 -41.19
N THR A 137 11.50 -19.05 -41.62
CA THR A 137 11.28 -20.14 -42.57
C THR A 137 11.69 -19.66 -43.95
N ASN A 138 12.50 -20.48 -44.64
CA ASN A 138 12.74 -20.63 -46.08
C ASN A 138 14.21 -21.07 -46.23
N GLY A 139 14.63 -22.07 -46.99
CA GLY A 139 14.02 -22.88 -48.03
C GLY A 139 15.19 -23.61 -48.71
N SER A 140 14.92 -24.80 -49.22
CA SER A 140 15.82 -25.73 -49.93
C SER A 140 16.93 -25.11 -50.80
N ILE A 141 18.12 -25.73 -50.78
CA ILE A 141 18.90 -26.03 -52.00
C ILE A 141 19.80 -27.26 -51.79
N ALA A 142 19.79 -28.12 -52.80
CA ALA A 142 20.47 -29.40 -52.90
C ALA A 142 21.95 -29.28 -53.35
N SER A 143 22.62 -30.43 -53.32
CA SER A 143 23.83 -30.85 -54.07
C SER A 143 25.18 -30.58 -53.40
N THR A 144 25.93 -31.62 -53.03
CA THR A 144 26.81 -32.40 -53.93
C THR A 144 27.10 -33.75 -53.29
#